data_AF-A0A8D8SX73-F1
#
_entry.id   AF-A0A8D8SX73-F1
#
_cell.length_a   1.000
_cell.length_b   1.000
_cell.length_c   1.000
_cell.angle_alpha   90.00
_cell.angle_beta   90.00
_cell.angle_gamma   90.00
#
_symmetry.space_group_name_H-M   'P 1'
#
loop_
_entity.id
_entity.type
_entity.pdbx_description
1 polymer ?
#
loop_
_entity_poly.entity_id
_entity_poly.type
_entity_poly.pdbx_seq_one_letter_code
_entity_poly.pdbx_strand_id
1 'polypeptide(L)'
;QEYVGTEIWSAPEVLIDDIISDKADIFSFGLTLWEMLSLDHPNIPSVSDSSMDSSTWSQDSDASIMECTSTGTPINDSVMEQSFTPGQKPKMPADLGPEYDVIIQLIDFCTIEDCTERPNAEQVLKFIQANRKK
;
A
#
# COMPACT_ATOMS: atom_id res chain seq x y z
N GLN A 1 -8.82 22.52 -7.49
CA GLN A 1 -8.66 21.08 -7.20
C GLN A 1 -7.46 20.97 -6.29
N GLU A 2 -7.69 20.51 -5.07
CA GLU A 2 -6.63 20.29 -4.08
C GLU A 2 -6.10 18.88 -4.30
N TYR A 3 -4.78 18.73 -4.43
CA TYR A 3 -4.14 17.44 -4.69
C TYR A 3 -3.92 16.72 -3.35
N VAL A 4 -4.53 15.55 -3.17
CA VAL A 4 -4.56 14.80 -1.89
C VAL A 4 -3.50 13.67 -1.85
N GLY A 5 -2.55 13.64 -2.79
CA GLY A 5 -1.59 12.54 -2.91
C GLY A 5 -2.20 11.28 -3.55
N THR A 6 -1.47 10.16 -3.50
CA THR A 6 -1.96 8.86 -3.99
C THR A 6 -2.43 8.02 -2.80
N GLU A 7 -3.74 7.85 -2.65
CA GLU A 7 -4.39 7.27 -1.47
C GLU A 7 -3.81 5.91 -1.02
N ILE A 8 -3.41 5.07 -1.97
CA ILE A 8 -2.93 3.71 -1.68
C ILE A 8 -1.56 3.68 -0.95
N TRP A 9 -0.84 4.80 -0.94
CA TRP A 9 0.40 4.98 -0.16
C TRP A 9 0.19 5.79 1.13
N SER A 10 -1.02 6.29 1.37
CA SER A 10 -1.29 7.21 2.48
C SER A 10 -1.29 6.49 3.82
N ALA A 11 -0.71 7.16 4.82
CA ALA A 11 -0.69 6.68 6.20
C ALA A 11 -2.08 6.71 6.84
N PRO A 12 -2.39 5.84 7.81
CA PRO A 12 -3.72 5.78 8.44
C PRO A 12 -4.13 7.12 9.06
N GLU A 13 -3.22 7.84 9.70
CA GLU A 13 -3.51 9.15 10.30
C GLU A 13 -3.80 10.26 9.27
N VAL A 14 -3.28 10.13 8.04
CA VAL A 14 -3.61 11.06 6.95
C VAL A 14 -5.04 10.78 6.45
N LEU A 15 -5.41 9.50 6.35
CA LEU A 15 -6.71 9.09 5.84
C LEU A 15 -7.87 9.33 6.83
N ILE A 16 -7.59 9.19 8.14
CA ILE A 16 -8.62 9.26 9.19
C ILE A 16 -8.71 10.68 9.77
N ASP A 17 -7.57 11.28 10.09
CA ASP A 17 -7.49 12.52 10.86
C ASP A 17 -6.98 13.72 10.05
N ASP A 18 -6.63 13.54 8.77
CA ASP A 18 -6.01 14.55 7.89
C ASP A 18 -4.70 15.11 8.48
N ILE A 19 -4.00 14.29 9.28
CA ILE A 19 -2.75 14.68 9.95
C ILE A 19 -1.57 14.36 9.02
N ILE A 20 -1.06 15.40 8.37
CA ILE A 20 0.15 15.32 7.55
C ILE A 20 1.37 15.62 8.43
N SER A 21 2.29 14.66 8.51
CA SER A 21 3.51 14.76 9.32
C SER A 21 4.71 14.11 8.62
N ASP A 22 5.91 14.32 9.14
CA ASP A 22 7.11 13.61 8.70
C ASP A 22 6.97 12.08 8.88
N LYS A 23 6.12 11.61 9.80
CA LYS A 23 5.82 10.19 10.01
C LYS A 23 4.92 9.60 8.94
N ALA A 24 4.10 10.41 8.28
CA ALA A 24 3.30 9.99 7.13
C ALA A 24 4.21 9.69 5.92
N ASP A 25 5.26 10.48 5.72
CA ASP A 25 6.28 10.23 4.70
C ASP A 25 7.04 8.92 4.96
N ILE A 26 7.32 8.59 6.23
CA ILE A 26 7.97 7.33 6.62
C ILE A 26 7.09 6.12 6.32
N PHE A 27 5.78 6.22 6.51
CA PHE A 27 4.85 5.16 6.13
C PHE A 27 4.83 4.94 4.62
N SER A 28 4.70 6.03 3.86
CA SER A 28 4.74 6.02 2.39
C SER A 28 6.04 5.39 1.88
N PHE A 29 7.18 5.75 2.48
CA PHE A 29 8.47 5.15 2.19
C PHE A 29 8.49 3.63 2.47
N GLY A 30 7.92 3.18 3.58
CA GLY A 30 7.78 1.76 3.89
C GLY A 30 6.97 1.00 2.83
N LEU A 31 5.91 1.60 2.31
CA LEU A 31 5.12 1.03 1.21
C LEU A 31 5.88 1.03 -0.12
N THR A 32 6.69 2.05 -0.42
CA THR A 32 7.59 2.02 -1.59
C THR A 32 8.62 0.89 -1.49
N LEU A 33 9.17 0.64 -0.30
CA LEU A 33 10.06 -0.50 -0.08
C LEU A 33 9.33 -1.83 -0.31
N TRP A 34 8.09 -1.96 0.19
CA TRP A 34 7.28 -3.15 -0.04
C TRP A 34 6.98 -3.36 -1.53
N GLU A 35 6.60 -2.31 -2.27
CA GLU A 35 6.33 -2.36 -3.71
C GLU A 35 7.55 -2.86 -4.49
N MET A 36 8.77 -2.44 -4.11
CA MET A 36 10.00 -2.94 -4.73
C MET A 36 10.23 -4.44 -4.48
N LEU A 37 9.70 -5.00 -3.39
CA LEU A 37 9.82 -6.44 -3.07
C LEU A 37 8.71 -7.28 -3.69
N SER A 38 7.48 -6.76 -3.70
CA SER A 38 6.30 -7.47 -4.24
C SER A 38 6.19 -7.35 -5.76
N LEU A 39 6.75 -6.27 -6.33
CA LEU A 39 6.52 -5.84 -7.71
C LEU A 39 5.02 -5.64 -8.01
N ASP A 40 4.27 -5.21 -7.00
CA ASP A 40 2.81 -5.03 -7.06
C ASP A 40 2.37 -3.79 -6.27
N HIS A 41 1.15 -3.32 -6.52
CA HIS A 41 0.57 -2.17 -5.82
C HIS A 41 0.04 -2.54 -4.43
N PRO A 42 0.18 -1.67 -3.41
CA PRO A 42 -0.30 -1.95 -2.06
C PRO A 42 -1.81 -2.20 -2.01
N ASN A 43 -2.20 -3.38 -1.50
CA ASN A 43 -3.58 -3.76 -1.19
C ASN A 43 -4.57 -3.68 -2.38
N ILE A 44 -4.08 -3.58 -3.62
CA ILE A 44 -4.92 -3.71 -4.82
C ILE A 44 -4.95 -5.20 -5.18
N PRO A 45 -6.13 -5.87 -5.16
CA PRO A 45 -6.20 -7.24 -5.61
C PRO A 45 -5.78 -7.31 -7.09
N SER A 46 -4.76 -8.11 -7.38
CA SER A 46 -4.33 -8.40 -8.75
C SER A 46 -5.51 -9.04 -9.48
N VAL A 47 -6.25 -8.28 -10.29
CA VAL A 47 -7.31 -8.83 -11.12
C VAL A 47 -6.66 -9.80 -12.12
N SER A 48 -6.78 -11.09 -11.85
CA SER A 48 -6.21 -12.14 -12.68
C SER A 48 -6.97 -12.20 -14.02
N ASP A 49 -6.30 -11.72 -15.06
CA ASP A 49 -6.49 -11.97 -16.49
C ASP A 49 -7.91 -12.36 -16.97
N SER A 50 -8.70 -11.35 -17.28
CA SER A 50 -9.58 -11.40 -18.46
C SER A 50 -9.54 -10.04 -19.16
N SER A 51 -8.46 -9.83 -19.93
CA SER A 51 -8.32 -8.81 -20.99
C SER A 51 -9.20 -7.55 -20.87
N MET A 52 -8.79 -6.55 -20.08
CA MET A 52 -9.19 -5.16 -20.31
C MET A 52 -8.23 -4.20 -19.58
N ASP A 53 -7.46 -3.47 -20.38
CA ASP A 53 -6.89 -2.14 -20.11
C ASP A 53 -6.39 -1.80 -18.68
N SER A 54 -5.06 -1.89 -18.51
CA SER A 54 -4.29 -1.26 -17.44
C SER A 54 -4.27 0.27 -17.63
N SER A 55 -5.39 0.94 -17.42
CA SER A 55 -5.44 2.39 -17.22
C SER A 55 -6.70 2.85 -16.48
N THR A 56 -7.11 2.17 -15.41
CA THR A 56 -8.16 2.69 -14.52
C THR A 56 -7.55 3.26 -13.23
N TRP A 57 -6.75 4.31 -13.38
CA TRP A 57 -6.78 5.40 -12.40
C TRP A 57 -7.86 6.34 -12.91
N SER A 58 -9.12 6.06 -12.60
CA SER A 58 -10.24 6.93 -12.98
C SER A 58 -10.05 8.28 -12.29
N GLN A 59 -9.61 9.25 -13.07
CA GLN A 59 -9.54 10.65 -12.71
C GLN A 59 -10.90 11.27 -13.01
N ASP A 60 -11.95 10.85 -12.30
CA ASP A 60 -13.30 11.34 -12.59
C ASP A 60 -13.74 12.37 -11.55
N SER A 61 -13.37 13.62 -11.86
CA SER A 61 -14.25 14.76 -11.63
C SER A 61 -15.57 14.54 -12.38
N ASP A 62 -16.68 14.47 -11.63
CA ASP A 62 -18.07 14.74 -12.03
C ASP A 62 -18.59 14.09 -13.34
N ALA A 63 -19.34 12.98 -13.21
CA ALA A 63 -20.70 12.83 -13.76
C ALA A 63 -21.21 11.38 -13.62
N SER A 64 -22.42 11.25 -13.10
CA SER A 64 -23.29 10.07 -13.00
C SER A 64 -22.98 8.87 -13.93
N ILE A 65 -22.68 7.70 -13.33
CA ILE A 65 -22.79 6.40 -14.02
C ILE A 65 -24.00 5.64 -13.47
N MET A 66 -24.92 5.38 -14.40
CA MET A 66 -26.15 4.64 -14.23
C MET A 66 -25.87 3.16 -13.99
N GLU A 67 -26.43 2.63 -12.91
CA GLU A 67 -26.49 1.21 -12.57
C GLU A 67 -27.44 0.47 -13.51
N CYS A 68 -26.93 -0.51 -14.28
CA CYS A 68 -27.62 -1.74 -14.70
C CYS A 68 -26.62 -2.61 -15.51
N THR A 69 -26.49 -3.91 -15.28
CA THR A 69 -27.50 -4.93 -15.57
C THR A 69 -27.13 -6.27 -14.96
N SER A 70 -28.17 -6.99 -14.56
CA SER A 70 -28.15 -8.35 -14.06
C SER A 70 -27.77 -9.36 -15.15
N THR A 71 -26.68 -10.08 -14.98
CA THR A 71 -26.53 -11.44 -15.52
C THR A 71 -26.09 -12.35 -14.40
N GLY A 72 -27.05 -13.13 -13.90
CA GLY A 72 -26.84 -14.10 -12.83
C GLY A 72 -25.97 -15.27 -13.30
N THR A 73 -24.74 -15.29 -12.83
CA THR A 73 -24.01 -16.52 -12.53
C THR A 73 -24.07 -16.70 -11.01
N PRO A 74 -24.43 -17.88 -10.48
CA PRO A 74 -24.29 -18.15 -9.05
C PRO A 74 -22.80 -18.27 -8.76
N ILE A 75 -22.16 -17.14 -8.44
CA ILE A 75 -20.78 -17.11 -8.01
C ILE A 75 -20.77 -17.69 -6.59
N ASN A 76 -20.05 -18.79 -6.48
CA ASN A 76 -19.68 -19.44 -5.24
C ASN A 76 -19.19 -18.44 -4.17
N ASP A 77 -19.84 -18.45 -3.01
CA ASP A 77 -19.54 -17.72 -1.76
C ASP A 77 -18.18 -18.09 -1.14
N SER A 78 -17.06 -17.88 -1.85
CA SER A 78 -15.73 -18.07 -1.25
C SER A 78 -14.63 -17.17 -1.79
N VAL A 79 -14.93 -16.27 -2.73
CA VAL A 79 -13.98 -15.20 -3.03
C VAL A 79 -14.13 -14.18 -1.90
N MET A 80 -13.26 -14.26 -0.89
CA MET A 80 -13.05 -13.12 -0.02
C MET A 80 -12.64 -11.98 -0.96
N GLU A 81 -13.57 -11.08 -1.23
CA GLU A 81 -13.27 -9.75 -1.73
C GLU A 81 -12.24 -9.21 -0.73
N GLN A 82 -10.95 -9.25 -1.09
CA GLN A 82 -9.94 -8.51 -0.34
C GLN A 82 -10.24 -7.06 -0.66
N SER A 83 -11.19 -6.49 0.07
CA SER A 83 -11.56 -5.09 -0.05
C SER A 83 -10.30 -4.26 0.14
N PHE A 84 -9.99 -3.45 -0.85
CA PHE A 84 -8.92 -2.48 -0.80
C PHE A 84 -9.08 -1.60 0.46
N THR A 85 -8.10 -1.66 1.36
CA THR A 85 -8.07 -0.88 2.61
C THR A 85 -6.81 0.00 2.64
N PRO A 86 -6.92 1.27 2.24
CA PRO A 86 -5.87 2.28 2.44
C PRO A 86 -5.37 2.31 3.89
N GLY A 87 -4.11 2.71 4.10
CA GLY A 87 -3.54 2.88 5.43
C GLY A 87 -3.13 1.59 6.14
N GLN A 88 -3.24 0.43 5.47
CA GLN A 88 -2.78 -0.85 6.00
C GLN A 88 -1.50 -1.32 5.33
N LYS A 89 -0.62 -1.94 6.11
CA LYS A 89 0.56 -2.64 5.59
C LYS A 89 0.12 -3.88 4.80
N PRO A 90 0.55 -4.04 3.53
CA PRO A 90 0.23 -5.24 2.77
C PRO A 90 0.92 -6.51 3.30
N LYS A 91 0.40 -7.66 2.87
CA LYS A 91 1.04 -8.95 3.16
C LYS A 91 2.39 -9.03 2.44
N MET A 92 3.43 -9.49 3.15
CA MET A 92 4.75 -9.72 2.55
C MET A 92 4.67 -10.83 1.48
N PRO A 93 5.38 -10.72 0.33
CA PRO A 93 5.50 -11.80 -0.63
C PRO A 93 6.07 -13.08 0.00
N ALA A 94 5.95 -14.21 -0.71
CA ALA A 94 6.47 -15.51 -0.27
C ALA A 94 7.96 -15.44 0.09
N ASP A 95 8.42 -16.39 0.92
CA ASP A 95 9.77 -16.45 1.52
C ASP A 95 10.87 -15.98 0.56
N LEU A 96 11.32 -14.73 0.77
CA LEU A 96 12.33 -14.06 -0.06
C LEU A 96 13.75 -14.52 0.29
N GLY A 97 13.92 -15.27 1.37
CA GLY A 97 15.22 -15.66 1.90
C GLY A 97 15.83 -14.64 2.87
N PRO A 98 16.83 -15.07 3.66
CA PRO A 98 17.40 -14.30 4.78
C PRO A 98 18.16 -13.04 4.33
N GLU A 99 18.50 -12.92 3.04
CA GLU A 99 19.13 -11.73 2.51
C GLU A 99 18.23 -10.48 2.53
N TYR A 100 16.91 -10.67 2.65
CA TYR A 100 15.92 -9.61 2.74
C TYR A 100 15.46 -9.31 4.17
N ASP A 101 15.90 -10.05 5.19
CA ASP A 101 15.45 -9.87 6.59
C ASP A 101 15.60 -8.42 7.07
N VAL A 102 16.70 -7.77 6.69
CA VAL A 102 16.98 -6.37 7.05
C VAL A 102 15.95 -5.43 6.43
N ILE A 103 15.63 -5.61 5.14
CA ILE A 103 14.69 -4.72 4.46
C ILE A 103 13.25 -4.99 4.90
N ILE A 104 12.91 -6.24 5.19
CA ILE A 104 11.62 -6.64 5.77
C ILE A 104 11.44 -5.97 7.14
N GLN A 105 12.44 -6.04 8.03
CA GLN A 105 12.40 -5.33 9.32
C GLN A 105 12.24 -3.82 9.14
N LEU A 106 12.91 -3.22 8.15
CA LEU A 106 12.76 -1.80 7.89
C LEU A 106 11.34 -1.45 7.44
N ILE A 107 10.74 -2.25 6.55
CA ILE A 107 9.33 -2.10 6.14
C ILE A 107 8.42 -2.18 7.37
N ASP A 108 8.63 -3.17 8.24
CA ASP A 108 7.85 -3.36 9.46
C ASP A 108 7.88 -2.11 10.35
N PHE A 109 9.06 -1.55 10.61
CA PHE A 109 9.20 -0.34 11.42
C PHE A 109 8.60 0.89 10.76
N CYS A 110 8.73 1.02 9.44
CA CYS A 110 8.18 2.16 8.70
C CYS A 110 6.66 2.13 8.60
N THR A 111 6.03 0.94 8.64
CA THR A 111 4.59 0.74 8.43
C THR A 111 3.81 0.43 9.71
N ILE A 112 4.36 0.77 10.88
CA ILE A 112 3.65 0.67 12.16
C ILE A 112 2.41 1.58 12.12
N GLU A 113 1.28 1.10 12.65
CA GLU A 113 0.02 1.84 12.66
C GLU A 113 0.13 3.15 13.46
N ASP A 114 0.65 3.08 14.70
CA ASP A 114 0.97 4.25 15.52
C ASP A 114 2.13 5.06 14.92
N CYS A 115 1.83 6.28 14.45
CA CYS A 115 2.80 7.16 13.82
C CYS A 115 3.94 7.61 14.76
N THR A 116 3.71 7.59 16.08
CA THR A 116 4.72 7.99 17.08
C THR A 116 5.79 6.91 17.28
N GLU A 117 5.45 5.65 17.01
CA GLU A 117 6.37 4.51 17.11
C GLU A 117 7.22 4.33 15.86
N ARG A 118 6.80 4.87 14.71
CA ARG A 118 7.60 4.86 13.48
C ARG A 118 8.94 5.56 13.69
N PRO A 119 10.03 5.14 13.03
CA PRO A 119 11.29 5.87 13.07
C PRO A 119 11.18 7.24 12.38
N ASN A 120 12.11 8.15 12.63
CA ASN A 120 12.32 9.30 11.77
C ASN A 120 13.36 8.98 10.67
N ALA A 121 13.49 9.87 9.68
CA ALA A 121 14.41 9.65 8.55
C ALA A 121 15.88 9.45 8.98
N GLU A 122 16.33 10.10 10.06
CA GLU A 122 17.68 9.92 10.60
C GLU A 122 17.88 8.50 11.16
N GLN A 123 16.87 7.98 11.89
CA GLN A 123 16.88 6.62 12.43
C GLN A 123 16.85 5.57 11.32
N VAL A 124 16.04 5.78 10.28
CA VAL A 124 16.02 4.92 9.07
C VAL A 124 17.41 4.87 8.43
N LEU A 125 18.05 6.02 8.23
CA LEU A 125 19.37 6.08 7.62
C LEU A 125 20.42 5.35 8.46
N LYS A 126 20.42 5.55 9.79
CA LYS A 126 21.32 4.85 10.72
C LYS A 126 21.11 3.34 10.65
N PHE A 127 19.87 2.87 10.58
CA PHE A 127 19.55 1.45 10.45
C PHE A 127 20.10 0.86 9.13
N ILE A 128 19.89 1.53 8.00
CA ILE A 128 20.40 1.10 6.69
C ILE A 128 21.94 1.04 6.70
N GLN A 129 22.60 2.07 7.25
CA GLN A 129 24.06 2.13 7.32
C GLN A 129 24.65 1.03 8.21
N ALA A 130 24.03 0.75 9.36
CA ALA A 130 24.47 -0.29 10.27
C ALA A 130 24.38 -1.71 9.66
N ASN A 131 23.44 -1.92 8.75
CA ASN A 131 23.17 -3.23 8.13
C ASN A 131 23.71 -3.36 6.69
N ARG A 132 24.50 -2.39 6.21
CA ARG A 132 25.09 -2.44 4.88
C ARG A 132 26.12 -3.57 4.81
N LYS A 133 25.86 -4.60 3.99
CA LYS A 133 26.84 -5.65 3.70
C LYS A 133 28.08 -5.00 3.06
N LYS A 134 29.27 -5.31 3.60
CA LYS A 134 30.56 -4.88 3.05
C LYS A 134 30.96 -5.71 1.85
#